data_AF-D9PM72-F1
#
_entry.id   AF-D9PM72-F1
#
_cell.length_a   1.000
_cell.length_b   1.000
_cell.length_c   1.000
_cell.angle_alpha   90.00
_cell.angle_beta   90.00
_cell.angle_gamma   90.00
#
_symmetry.space_group_name_H-M   'P 1'
#
loop_
_entity.id
_entity.type
_entity.pdbx_description
1 polymer ?
#
loop_
_entity_poly.entity_id
_entity_poly.type
_entity_poly.pdbx_seq_one_letter_code
_entity_poly.pdbx_strand_id
1 'polypeptide(L)'
;MMPESAPLFLNRELSWLEFNQRVLEEALDPANPPLERLKFLAITASNLDEFFMVRVGGLQQVFDQGGMDPDPAGLTPEEQLAQISWRAHRMVADQHACWEAIQPLLAKHGVQRLPPDRLSPEQTRHVQSVFRH
;
A
#
# COMPACT_ATOMS: atom_id res chain seq x y z
N MET A 1 27.97 -33.64 -1.17
CA MET A 1 27.11 -32.56 -1.68
C MET A 1 27.03 -31.54 -0.56
N MET A 2 27.73 -30.40 -0.68
CA MET A 2 27.60 -29.33 0.31
C MET A 2 26.16 -28.79 0.25
N PRO A 3 25.53 -28.42 1.38
CA PRO A 3 24.25 -27.74 1.33
C PRO A 3 24.44 -26.44 0.56
N GLU A 4 23.55 -26.21 -0.39
CA GLU A 4 23.42 -24.93 -1.10
C GLU A 4 23.34 -23.84 -0.03
N SER A 5 24.35 -22.98 0.02
CA SER A 5 24.47 -21.98 1.08
C SER A 5 23.26 -21.06 1.00
N ALA A 6 22.53 -20.91 2.11
CA ALA A 6 21.41 -19.99 2.20
C ALA A 6 21.82 -18.60 1.67
N PRO A 7 20.94 -17.90 0.93
CA PRO A 7 21.26 -16.60 0.37
C PRO A 7 21.71 -15.65 1.48
N LEU A 8 22.86 -15.01 1.26
CA LEU A 8 23.52 -14.14 2.24
C LEU A 8 22.80 -12.80 2.43
N PHE A 9 21.90 -12.45 1.50
CA PHE A 9 21.23 -11.16 1.45
C PHE A 9 19.71 -11.32 1.35
N LEU A 10 18.98 -10.33 1.88
CA LEU A 10 17.54 -10.21 1.67
C LEU A 10 17.27 -9.46 0.37
N ASN A 11 16.20 -9.84 -0.33
CA ASN A 11 15.76 -9.12 -1.52
C ASN A 11 15.39 -7.68 -1.14
N ARG A 12 15.89 -6.73 -1.94
CA ARG A 12 15.74 -5.29 -1.68
C ARG A 12 14.28 -4.84 -1.73
N GLU A 13 13.52 -5.32 -2.72
CA GLU A 13 12.16 -4.87 -2.98
C GLU A 13 11.18 -5.43 -1.94
N LEU A 14 11.36 -6.69 -1.53
CA LEU A 14 10.63 -7.26 -0.39
C LEU A 14 10.99 -6.57 0.93
N SER A 15 12.27 -6.24 1.13
CA SER A 15 12.69 -5.47 2.31
C SER A 15 12.05 -4.07 2.35
N TRP A 16 11.85 -3.45 1.18
CA TRP A 16 11.14 -2.18 1.07
C TRP A 16 9.65 -2.32 1.45
N LEU A 17 8.99 -3.41 1.02
CA LEU A 17 7.61 -3.69 1.44
C LEU A 17 7.51 -3.89 2.96
N GLU A 18 8.47 -4.58 3.59
CA GLU A 18 8.46 -4.71 5.05
C GLU A 18 8.73 -3.38 5.78
N PHE A 19 9.51 -2.48 5.18
CA PHE A 19 9.61 -1.11 5.70
C PHE A 19 8.25 -0.40 5.63
N ASN A 20 7.56 -0.44 4.48
CA ASN A 20 6.27 0.23 4.34
C ASN A 20 5.18 -0.41 5.23
N GLN A 21 5.31 -1.71 5.53
CA GLN A 21 4.46 -2.39 6.51
C GLN A 21 4.58 -1.79 7.91
N ARG A 22 5.81 -1.43 8.34
CA ARG A 22 6.00 -0.77 9.65
C ARG A 22 5.36 0.61 9.70
N VAL A 23 5.28 1.31 8.57
CA VAL A 23 4.51 2.56 8.47
C VAL A 23 3.01 2.27 8.59
N LEU A 24 2.52 1.13 8.09
CA LEU A 24 1.13 0.71 8.24
C LEU A 24 0.81 0.28 9.67
N GLU A 25 1.78 -0.28 10.39
CA GLU A 25 1.64 -0.62 11.82
C GLU A 25 1.28 0.63 12.65
N GLU A 26 1.81 1.81 12.33
CA GLU A 26 1.42 3.08 12.97
C GLU A 26 -0.06 3.46 12.71
N ALA A 27 -0.62 3.06 11.57
CA ALA A 27 -2.05 3.23 11.30
C ALA A 27 -2.92 2.20 12.05
N LEU A 28 -2.36 1.03 12.34
CA LEU A 28 -3.03 -0.05 13.07
C LEU A 28 -2.98 0.13 14.58
N ASP A 29 -2.02 0.90 15.10
CA ASP A 29 -1.86 1.14 16.54
C ASP A 29 -3.06 1.92 17.12
N PRO A 30 -3.85 1.34 18.03
CA PRO A 30 -4.95 2.04 18.70
C PRO A 30 -4.50 3.12 19.69
N ALA A 31 -3.22 3.17 20.07
CA ALA A 31 -2.66 4.26 20.88
C ALA A 31 -2.59 5.59 20.10
N ASN A 32 -2.52 5.52 18.77
CA ASN A 32 -2.52 6.70 17.91
C ASN A 32 -3.96 7.25 17.72
N PRO A 33 -4.17 8.58 17.82
CA PRO A 33 -5.46 9.22 17.51
C PRO A 33 -6.00 8.86 16.12
N PRO A 34 -7.32 8.80 15.91
CA PRO A 34 -7.91 8.36 14.63
C PRO A 34 -7.43 9.12 13.38
N LEU A 35 -7.18 10.43 13.52
CA LEU A 35 -6.68 11.24 12.41
C LEU A 35 -5.21 10.97 12.10
N GLU A 36 -4.39 10.66 13.11
CA GLU A 36 -2.99 10.27 12.90
C GLU A 36 -2.89 8.91 12.23
N ARG A 37 -3.74 7.96 12.65
CA ARG A 37 -3.88 6.67 11.98
C ARG A 37 -4.28 6.81 10.52
N LEU A 38 -5.23 7.71 10.21
CA LEU A 38 -5.61 8.02 8.83
C LEU A 38 -4.43 8.60 8.01
N LYS A 39 -3.60 9.45 8.62
CA LYS A 39 -2.42 10.00 7.95
C LYS A 39 -1.40 8.91 7.63
N PHE A 40 -1.09 8.03 8.58
CA PHE A 40 -0.19 6.89 8.32
C PHE A 40 -0.74 5.96 7.25
N LEU A 41 -2.04 5.67 7.27
CA LEU A 41 -2.69 4.91 6.22
C LEU A 41 -2.50 5.57 4.84
N ALA A 42 -2.72 6.89 4.73
CA ALA A 42 -2.50 7.63 3.50
C ALA A 42 -1.02 7.62 3.06
N ILE A 43 -0.08 7.79 3.99
CA ILE A 43 1.37 7.70 3.71
C ILE A 43 1.72 6.33 3.14
N THR A 44 1.22 5.25 3.73
CA THR A 44 1.52 3.89 3.25
C THR A 44 1.01 3.64 1.84
N ALA A 45 -0.16 4.20 1.48
CA ALA A 45 -0.72 4.10 0.15
C ALA A 45 0.12 4.91 -0.86
N SER A 46 0.47 6.16 -0.55
CA SER A 46 1.33 6.97 -1.42
C SER A 46 2.73 6.38 -1.62
N ASN A 47 3.33 5.83 -0.56
CA ASN A 47 4.60 5.11 -0.67
C ASN A 47 4.47 3.91 -1.61
N LEU A 48 3.38 3.14 -1.49
CA LEU A 48 3.14 1.96 -2.31
C LEU A 48 2.98 2.35 -3.79
N ASP A 49 2.28 3.44 -4.09
CA ASP A 49 2.16 3.98 -5.45
C ASP A 49 3.54 4.33 -6.03
N GLU A 50 4.39 5.02 -5.27
CA GLU A 50 5.77 5.35 -5.69
C GLU A 50 6.61 4.09 -5.95
N PHE A 51 6.50 3.09 -5.06
CA PHE A 51 7.16 1.81 -5.23
C PHE A 51 6.75 1.11 -6.53
N PHE A 52 5.47 1.09 -6.85
CA PHE A 52 5.02 0.49 -8.11
C PHE A 52 5.48 1.28 -9.33
N MET A 53 5.40 2.61 -9.29
CA MET A 53 5.81 3.46 -10.41
C MET A 53 7.32 3.34 -10.70
N VAL A 54 8.16 3.27 -9.66
CA VAL A 54 9.62 3.32 -9.83
C VAL A 54 10.25 1.94 -9.77
N ARG A 55 10.04 1.19 -8.67
CA ARG A 55 10.74 -0.07 -8.42
C ARG A 55 10.16 -1.19 -9.28
N VAL A 56 8.85 -1.41 -9.20
CA VAL A 56 8.19 -2.48 -9.96
C VAL A 56 8.25 -2.20 -11.45
N GLY A 57 8.05 -0.93 -11.86
CA GLY A 57 8.21 -0.52 -13.26
C GLY A 57 9.61 -0.85 -13.82
N GLY A 58 10.67 -0.54 -13.07
CA GLY A 58 12.03 -0.88 -13.48
C GLY A 58 12.30 -2.39 -13.54
N LEU A 59 11.81 -3.15 -12.56
CA LEU A 59 11.94 -4.61 -12.53
C LEU A 59 11.17 -5.28 -13.67
N GLN A 60 9.95 -4.80 -13.96
CA GLN A 60 9.13 -5.26 -15.07
C GLN A 60 9.85 -5.03 -16.41
N GLN A 61 10.47 -3.86 -16.59
CA GLN A 61 11.25 -3.58 -17.79
C GLN A 61 12.43 -4.55 -18.00
N VAL A 62 13.10 -4.96 -16.92
CA VAL A 62 14.17 -5.98 -16.99
C VAL A 62 13.61 -7.34 -17.39
N PHE A 63 12.49 -7.75 -16.78
CA PHE A 63 11.82 -9.00 -17.11
C PHE A 63 11.35 -9.02 -18.58
N ASP A 64 10.72 -7.94 -19.06
CA ASP A 64 10.22 -7.82 -20.44
C ASP A 64 11.35 -7.88 -21.48
N GLN A 65 12.57 -7.53 -21.10
CA GLN A 65 13.78 -7.66 -21.94
C GLN A 65 14.39 -9.08 -21.89
N GLY A 66 13.77 -10.02 -21.16
CA GLY A 66 14.24 -11.39 -21.01
C GLY A 66 15.34 -11.55 -19.95
N GLY A 67 15.44 -10.62 -19.00
CA GLY A 67 16.39 -10.71 -17.89
C GLY A 67 16.09 -11.91 -16.99
N MET A 68 17.09 -12.79 -16.82
CA MET A 68 17.00 -14.01 -15.99
C MET A 68 18.03 -14.03 -14.86
N ASP A 69 18.91 -13.04 -14.81
CA ASP A 69 19.97 -12.99 -13.80
C ASP A 69 19.37 -12.79 -12.40
N PRO A 70 19.66 -13.68 -11.44
CA PRO A 70 19.18 -13.52 -10.08
C PRO A 70 19.78 -12.30 -9.38
N ASP A 71 19.02 -11.71 -8.47
CA ASP A 71 19.54 -10.69 -7.55
C ASP A 71 20.50 -11.29 -6.50
N PRO A 72 21.13 -10.48 -5.64
CA PRO A 72 21.99 -10.99 -4.56
C PRO A 72 21.29 -11.92 -3.55
N ALA A 73 19.96 -11.93 -3.50
CA ALA A 73 19.16 -12.85 -2.71
C ALA A 73 18.83 -14.17 -3.45
N GLY A 74 19.28 -14.30 -4.71
CA GLY A 74 19.10 -15.48 -5.54
C GLY A 74 17.76 -15.53 -6.27
N LEU A 75 17.03 -14.42 -6.38
CA LEU A 75 15.72 -14.36 -7.03
C LEU A 75 15.82 -13.77 -8.44
N THR A 76 15.31 -14.49 -9.43
CA THR A 76 15.11 -13.98 -10.79
C THR A 76 14.09 -12.83 -10.81
N PRO A 77 14.07 -11.99 -11.85
CA PRO A 77 13.07 -10.92 -11.97
C PRO A 77 11.62 -11.42 -11.90
N GLU A 78 11.32 -12.58 -12.50
CA GLU A 78 10.00 -13.21 -12.44
C GLU A 78 9.61 -13.59 -11.02
N GLU A 79 10.52 -14.25 -10.28
CA GLU A 79 10.28 -14.65 -8.89
C GLU A 79 10.10 -13.43 -7.98
N GLN A 80 10.88 -12.37 -8.20
CA GLN A 80 10.73 -11.11 -7.47
C GLN A 80 9.36 -10.50 -7.74
N LEU A 81 8.93 -10.36 -8.99
CA LEU A 81 7.61 -9.81 -9.35
C LEU A 81 6.48 -10.64 -8.73
N ALA A 82 6.59 -11.97 -8.76
CA ALA A 82 5.60 -12.86 -8.15
C ALA A 82 5.51 -12.67 -6.62
N GLN A 83 6.64 -12.61 -5.93
CA GLN A 83 6.68 -12.40 -4.48
C GLN A 83 6.21 -11.01 -4.07
N ILE A 84 6.63 -9.97 -4.82
CA ILE A 84 6.15 -8.58 -4.64
C ILE A 84 4.64 -8.53 -4.79
N SER A 85 4.09 -9.13 -5.85
CA SER A 85 2.64 -9.16 -6.09
C SER A 85 1.91 -9.80 -4.92
N TRP A 86 2.32 -10.99 -4.48
CA TRP A 86 1.69 -11.66 -3.34
C TRP A 86 1.74 -10.81 -2.07
N ARG A 87 2.90 -10.22 -1.75
CA ARG A 87 3.08 -9.43 -0.53
C ARG A 87 2.31 -8.11 -0.56
N ALA A 88 2.27 -7.45 -1.71
CA ALA A 88 1.53 -6.20 -1.92
C ALA A 88 0.02 -6.42 -1.80
N HIS A 89 -0.53 -7.51 -2.34
CA HIS A 89 -1.96 -7.84 -2.17
C HIS A 89 -2.33 -8.00 -0.69
N ARG A 90 -1.46 -8.62 0.11
CA ARG A 90 -1.68 -8.70 1.57
C ARG A 90 -1.66 -7.32 2.23
N MET A 91 -0.69 -6.47 1.89
CA MET A 91 -0.62 -5.11 2.42
C MET A 91 -1.86 -4.28 2.07
N VAL A 92 -2.35 -4.37 0.83
CA VAL A 92 -3.57 -3.68 0.40
C VAL A 92 -4.80 -4.18 1.16
N ALA A 93 -4.90 -5.50 1.40
CA ALA A 93 -5.95 -6.05 2.25
C ALA A 93 -5.90 -5.49 3.68
N ASP A 94 -4.71 -5.39 4.26
CA ASP A 94 -4.51 -4.81 5.59
C ASP A 94 -4.87 -3.30 5.62
N GLN A 95 -4.54 -2.54 4.57
CA GLN A 95 -4.93 -1.13 4.40
C GLN A 95 -6.46 -0.97 4.37
N HIS A 96 -7.16 -1.83 3.63
CA HIS A 96 -8.63 -1.80 3.60
C HIS A 96 -9.24 -2.14 4.95
N ALA A 97 -8.74 -3.18 5.63
CA ALA A 97 -9.20 -3.52 6.97
C ALA A 97 -8.97 -2.37 7.97
N CYS A 98 -7.81 -1.71 7.88
CA CYS A 98 -7.48 -0.54 8.68
C CYS A 98 -8.45 0.63 8.42
N TRP A 99 -8.75 0.91 7.15
CA TRP A 99 -9.70 1.95 6.76
C TRP A 99 -11.10 1.70 7.34
N GLU A 100 -11.62 0.47 7.22
CA GLU A 100 -12.91 0.08 7.79
C GLU A 100 -12.95 0.23 9.32
N ALA A 101 -11.82 0.02 10.01
CA ALA A 101 -11.72 0.23 11.44
C ALA A 101 -11.63 1.71 11.85
N ILE A 102 -10.99 2.57 11.03
CA ILE A 102 -10.79 4.00 11.33
C ILE A 102 -12.07 4.81 11.09
N GLN A 103 -12.85 4.50 10.04
CA GLN A 103 -14.08 5.23 9.68
C GLN A 103 -15.05 5.47 10.86
N PRO A 104 -15.45 4.46 11.65
CA PRO A 104 -16.36 4.67 12.78
C PRO A 104 -15.73 5.51 13.90
N LEU A 105 -14.40 5.48 14.06
CA LEU A 105 -13.71 6.31 15.05
C LEU A 105 -13.75 7.78 14.65
N LEU A 106 -13.48 8.09 13.38
CA LEU A 106 -13.61 9.44 12.84
C LEU A 106 -15.06 9.96 12.94
N ALA A 107 -16.04 9.09 12.69
CA ALA A 107 -17.45 9.45 12.76
C ALA A 107 -17.88 9.93 14.16
N LYS A 108 -17.31 9.35 15.24
CA LYS A 108 -17.54 9.80 16.62
C LYS A 108 -17.06 11.23 16.87
N HIS A 109 -16.13 11.72 16.06
CA HIS A 109 -15.61 13.08 16.10
C HIS A 109 -16.20 13.98 15.00
N GLY A 110 -17.29 13.56 14.35
CA GLY A 110 -17.99 14.35 13.33
C GLY A 110 -17.36 14.32 11.94
N VAL A 111 -16.32 13.49 11.72
CA VAL A 111 -15.67 13.34 10.41
C VAL A 111 -16.19 12.08 9.74
N GLN A 112 -16.90 12.24 8.62
CA GLN A 112 -17.55 11.12 7.92
C GLN A 112 -17.38 11.22 6.41
N ARG A 113 -17.12 10.08 5.76
CA ARG A 113 -17.21 9.95 4.31
C ARG A 113 -18.65 9.60 3.94
N LEU A 114 -19.31 10.47 3.18
CA LEU A 114 -20.68 10.23 2.71
C LEU A 114 -20.68 9.83 1.23
N PRO A 115 -21.29 8.70 0.85
CA PRO A 115 -21.56 8.40 -0.55
C PRO A 115 -22.67 9.33 -1.11
N PRO A 116 -22.76 9.49 -2.45
CA PRO A 116 -23.69 10.44 -3.07
C PRO A 116 -25.17 10.27 -2.67
N ASP A 117 -25.61 9.04 -2.44
CA ASP A 117 -26.97 8.68 -2.02
C ASP A 117 -27.29 9.06 -0.57
N ARG A 118 -26.27 9.42 0.24
CA ARG A 118 -26.43 9.87 1.63
C ARG A 118 -26.27 11.38 1.81
N LEU A 119 -26.12 12.13 0.73
CA LEU A 119 -26.06 13.58 0.78
C LEU A 119 -27.45 14.18 0.99
N SER A 120 -27.54 15.21 1.84
CA SER A 120 -28.74 16.03 1.93
C SER A 120 -28.99 16.81 0.63
N PRO A 121 -30.23 17.26 0.36
CA PRO A 121 -30.53 18.09 -0.82
C PRO A 121 -29.68 19.36 -0.91
N GLU A 122 -29.24 19.91 0.22
CA GLU A 122 -28.34 21.06 0.27
C GLU A 122 -26.92 20.68 -0.14
N GLN A 123 -26.35 19.63 0.45
CA GLN A 123 -25.03 19.11 0.09
C GLN A 123 -24.96 18.69 -1.38
N THR A 124 -26.00 18.04 -1.91
CA THR A 124 -26.08 17.67 -3.33
C THR A 124 -26.06 18.88 -4.24
N ARG A 125 -26.82 19.94 -3.92
CA ARG A 125 -26.80 21.21 -4.69
C ARG A 125 -25.41 21.85 -4.65
N HIS A 126 -24.76 21.85 -3.49
CA HIS A 126 -23.41 22.37 -3.34
C HIS A 126 -22.41 21.60 -4.20
N VAL A 127 -22.38 20.27 -4.12
CA VAL A 127 -21.51 19.42 -4.95
C VAL A 127 -21.76 19.69 -6.44
N GLN A 128 -23.03 19.75 -6.87
CA GLN A 128 -23.37 20.06 -8.27
C GLN A 128 -22.88 21.43 -8.73
N SER A 129 -22.84 22.44 -7.86
CA SER A 129 -22.31 23.76 -8.22
C SER A 129 -20.81 23.76 -8.48
N VAL A 130 -20.04 22.88 -7.82
CA VAL A 130 -18.59 22.76 -8.02
C VAL A 130 -18.25 22.07 -9.35
N PHE A 131 -19.09 21.11 -9.79
CA PHE A 131 -18.85 20.30 -11.00
C PHE A 131 -19.54 20.81 -12.28
N ARG A 132 -20.30 21.92 -12.23
CA ARG A 132 -21.00 22.50 -13.40
C ARG A 132 -20.22 23.61 -14.13
N HIS A 133 -18.89 23.59 -14.04
CA HIS A 133 -17.99 24.35 -14.90
C HIS A 133 -17.33 23.42 -15.92
#